data_AF-A0A519YWP0-F1
#
_entry.id   AF-A0A519YWP0-F1
#
_cell.length_a   1.000
_cell.length_b   1.000
_cell.length_c   1.000
_cell.angle_alpha   90.00
_cell.angle_beta   90.00
_cell.angle_gamma   90.00
#
_symmetry.space_group_name_H-M   'P 1'
#
loop_
_entity.id
_entity.type
_entity.pdbx_description
1 polymer ?
#
loop_
_entity_poly.entity_id
_entity_poly.type
_entity_poly.pdbx_seq_one_letter_code
_entity_poly.pdbx_strand_id
1 'polypeptide(L)'
;MAPTWTHSPSGHDCEERKRPSGIARVGERLPHGLRNSGLEVADHLDSRRLTLLTFAVGHEEMSAMLDAAHAKGVLIKVVPLCEPHLATLYGFRFLLVRPDRNVCWLSHEMPSSCEQLIDDIRKNTLWRPWN
;
A
#
# COMPACT_ATOMS: atom_id res chain seq x y z
N MET A 1 12.53 -45.29 37.77
CA MET A 1 11.69 -45.61 36.60
C MET A 1 11.53 -44.29 35.86
N ALA A 2 11.95 -44.24 34.59
CA ALA A 2 12.20 -43.02 33.81
C ALA A 2 10.90 -42.39 33.22
N PRO A 3 10.97 -41.40 32.33
CA PRO A 3 10.61 -40.00 32.55
C PRO A 3 9.30 -39.60 31.86
N THR A 4 8.77 -38.40 32.15
CA THR A 4 7.79 -37.79 31.24
C THR A 4 8.10 -36.32 31.06
N TRP A 5 8.23 -35.96 29.79
CA TRP A 5 8.73 -34.69 29.28
C TRP A 5 7.70 -33.56 29.43
N THR A 6 8.23 -32.39 29.79
CA THR A 6 8.07 -31.07 29.16
C THR A 6 6.87 -30.84 28.23
N HIS A 7 6.01 -29.89 28.62
CA HIS A 7 5.82 -28.66 27.84
C HIS A 7 5.14 -27.57 28.68
N SER A 8 5.83 -26.44 28.80
CA SER A 8 5.23 -25.15 29.15
C SER A 8 4.13 -24.81 28.14
N PRO A 9 2.92 -24.40 28.56
CA PRO A 9 2.12 -23.56 27.69
C PRO A 9 2.76 -22.17 27.71
N SER A 10 3.70 -21.93 26.79
CA SER A 10 3.81 -20.61 26.20
C SER A 10 2.48 -20.37 25.50
N GLY A 11 1.52 -19.84 26.23
CA GLY A 11 0.38 -19.16 25.66
C GLY A 11 0.94 -17.97 24.91
N HIS A 12 1.31 -18.19 23.65
CA HIS A 12 1.20 -17.15 22.64
C HIS A 12 -0.23 -16.64 22.79
N ASP A 13 -0.34 -15.44 23.38
CA ASP A 13 -1.58 -14.71 23.51
C ASP A 13 -2.27 -14.75 22.14
N CYS A 14 -3.35 -15.53 22.12
CA CYS A 14 -4.16 -15.74 20.95
C CYS A 14 -4.89 -14.44 20.68
N GLU A 15 -4.50 -13.83 19.56
CA GLU A 15 -5.38 -13.04 18.73
C GLU A 15 -5.82 -11.72 19.38
N GLU A 16 -4.95 -10.70 19.27
CA GLU A 16 -5.47 -9.35 19.10
C GLU A 16 -6.42 -9.43 17.89
N ARG A 17 -7.73 -9.41 18.18
CA ARG A 17 -8.76 -9.17 17.18
C ARG A 17 -8.49 -7.77 16.67
N LYS A 18 -7.59 -7.67 15.69
CA LYS A 18 -7.24 -6.44 15.02
C LYS A 18 -8.52 -5.97 14.37
N ARG A 19 -9.21 -5.07 15.06
CA ARG A 19 -10.40 -4.39 14.56
C ARG A 19 -10.07 -3.93 13.15
N PRO A 20 -10.96 -4.07 12.14
CA PRO A 20 -10.70 -3.50 10.83
C PRO A 20 -10.45 -2.00 11.03
N SER A 21 -9.18 -1.61 11.00
CA SER A 21 -8.72 -0.34 11.52
C SER A 21 -8.87 0.69 10.42
N GLY A 22 -10.08 1.22 10.32
CA GLY A 22 -10.37 2.49 9.66
C GLY A 22 -10.25 2.50 8.14
N ILE A 23 -10.89 3.52 7.56
CA ILE A 23 -10.72 3.93 6.17
C ILE A 23 -9.26 4.32 5.90
N ALA A 24 -8.75 4.08 4.70
CA ALA A 24 -7.44 4.61 4.32
C ALA A 24 -7.48 6.14 4.23
N ARG A 25 -6.47 6.80 4.80
CA ARG A 25 -6.34 8.27 4.79
C ARG A 25 -4.96 8.69 4.32
N VAL A 26 -4.88 9.80 3.61
CA VAL A 26 -3.59 10.40 3.19
C VAL A 26 -2.79 10.72 4.44
N GLY A 27 -1.52 10.31 4.44
CA GLY A 27 -0.59 10.50 5.56
C GLY A 27 -0.71 9.44 6.65
N GLU A 28 -1.69 8.54 6.59
CA GLU A 28 -1.79 7.42 7.52
C GLU A 28 -1.17 6.14 6.96
N ARG A 29 -0.87 5.21 7.87
CA ARG A 29 -0.41 3.87 7.51
C ARG A 29 -1.54 3.13 6.80
N LEU A 30 -1.19 2.44 5.72
CA LEU A 30 -2.13 1.61 4.97
C LEU A 30 -2.83 0.62 5.94
N PRO A 31 -4.18 0.61 5.97
CA PRO A 31 -4.88 -0.37 6.78
C PRO A 31 -4.52 -1.78 6.34
N HIS A 32 -4.50 -2.71 7.28
CA HIS A 32 -4.24 -4.11 6.99
C HIS A 32 -5.33 -4.64 6.06
N GLY A 33 -4.92 -5.02 4.85
CA GLY A 33 -5.77 -5.67 3.86
C GLY A 33 -5.11 -6.95 3.41
N LEU A 34 -5.80 -8.08 3.57
CA LEU A 34 -5.36 -9.37 3.05
C LEU A 34 -5.93 -9.57 1.64
N ARG A 35 -5.04 -9.91 0.71
CA ARG A 35 -5.44 -10.41 -0.60
C ARG A 35 -5.98 -11.83 -0.47
N ASN A 36 -6.69 -12.28 -1.51
CA ASN A 36 -7.27 -13.63 -1.53
C ASN A 36 -6.19 -14.74 -1.47
N SER A 37 -4.95 -14.42 -1.86
CA SER A 37 -3.79 -15.31 -1.74
C SER A 37 -3.26 -15.47 -0.30
N GLY A 38 -3.82 -14.74 0.69
CA GLY A 38 -3.34 -14.72 2.07
C GLY A 38 -2.17 -13.77 2.32
N LEU A 39 -1.68 -13.06 1.30
CA LEU A 39 -0.64 -12.05 1.43
C LEU A 39 -1.23 -10.69 1.80
N GLU A 40 -0.50 -9.93 2.61
CA GLU A 40 -0.87 -8.55 2.90
C GLU A 40 -0.63 -7.65 1.68
N VAL A 41 -1.53 -6.69 1.43
CA VAL A 41 -1.31 -5.66 0.42
C VAL A 41 0.00 -4.90 0.67
N ALA A 42 0.37 -4.74 1.95
CA ALA A 42 1.64 -4.14 2.36
C ALA A 42 2.89 -4.96 1.96
N ASP A 43 2.77 -6.28 1.76
CA ASP A 43 3.87 -7.16 1.34
C ASP A 43 4.23 -6.96 -0.13
N HIS A 44 3.26 -6.53 -0.95
CA HIS A 44 3.49 -6.19 -2.35
C HIS A 44 4.22 -4.85 -2.55
N LEU A 45 4.35 -4.04 -1.49
CA LEU A 45 5.04 -2.76 -1.54
C LEU A 45 6.53 -2.97 -1.79
N ASP A 46 7.08 -2.16 -2.68
CA ASP A 46 8.52 -2.18 -2.95
C ASP A 46 9.25 -1.25 -1.98
N SER A 47 10.39 -1.67 -1.45
CA SER A 47 11.18 -0.86 -0.51
C SER A 47 11.88 0.33 -1.18
N ARG A 48 12.00 0.35 -2.52
CA ARG A 48 12.74 1.38 -3.27
C ARG A 48 11.88 2.17 -4.25
N ARG A 49 10.60 1.81 -4.40
CA ARG A 49 9.69 2.37 -5.41
C ARG A 49 8.36 2.74 -4.77
N LEU A 50 7.66 3.72 -5.33
CA LEU A 50 6.28 3.98 -4.93
C LEU A 50 5.40 2.86 -5.48
N THR A 51 4.38 2.46 -4.73
CA THR A 51 3.45 1.41 -5.17
C THR A 51 2.09 2.03 -5.40
N LEU A 52 1.60 1.96 -6.64
CA LEU A 52 0.25 2.36 -7.01
C LEU A 52 -0.66 1.15 -6.92
N LEU A 53 -1.48 1.10 -5.87
CA LEU A 53 -2.58 0.16 -5.75
C LEU A 53 -3.75 0.70 -6.58
N THR A 54 -4.27 -0.13 -7.47
CA THR A 54 -5.39 0.26 -8.33
C THR A 54 -6.45 -0.83 -8.35
N PHE A 55 -7.72 -0.41 -8.28
CA PHE A 55 -8.87 -1.28 -8.56
C PHE A 55 -9.38 -1.12 -9.99
N ALA A 56 -8.84 -0.15 -10.74
CA ALA A 56 -9.16 0.07 -12.13
C ALA A 56 -8.33 -0.85 -13.03
N VAL A 57 -8.98 -1.45 -14.02
CA VAL A 57 -8.38 -2.40 -14.98
C VAL A 57 -7.79 -1.67 -16.21
N GLY A 58 -7.78 -0.33 -16.23
CA GLY A 58 -7.33 0.47 -17.37
C GLY A 58 -5.91 1.01 -17.22
N HIS A 59 -4.98 0.53 -18.05
CA HIS A 59 -3.60 1.03 -18.10
C HIS A 59 -3.52 2.48 -18.62
N GLU A 60 -4.51 2.90 -19.41
CA GLU A 60 -4.54 4.21 -20.07
C GLU A 60 -4.69 5.36 -19.08
N GLU A 61 -5.56 5.20 -18.07
CA GLU A 61 -5.73 6.21 -17.01
C GLU A 61 -4.44 6.38 -16.19
N MET A 62 -3.69 5.29 -15.99
CA MET A 62 -2.43 5.28 -15.26
C MET A 62 -1.25 5.76 -16.08
N SER A 63 -1.33 5.66 -17.41
CA SER A 63 -0.22 5.97 -18.31
C SER A 63 0.30 7.40 -18.13
N ALA A 64 -0.60 8.38 -18.01
CA ALA A 64 -0.22 9.78 -17.78
C ALA A 64 0.51 9.99 -16.44
N MET A 65 0.09 9.30 -15.38
CA MET A 65 0.76 9.36 -14.08
C MET A 65 2.10 8.63 -14.10
N LEU A 66 2.19 7.48 -14.77
CA LEU A 66 3.43 6.72 -14.91
C LEU A 66 4.47 7.49 -15.73
N ASP A 67 4.05 8.13 -16.81
CA ASP A 67 4.91 8.98 -17.64
C ASP A 67 5.40 10.20 -16.86
N ALA A 68 4.50 10.91 -16.18
CA ALA A 68 4.86 12.01 -15.29
C ALA A 68 5.84 11.58 -14.19
N ALA A 69 5.62 10.41 -13.58
CA ALA A 69 6.53 9.85 -12.58
C ALA A 69 7.91 9.56 -13.17
N HIS A 70 7.94 8.91 -14.34
CA HIS A 70 9.17 8.57 -15.03
C HIS A 70 9.96 9.82 -15.43
N ALA A 71 9.29 10.86 -15.96
CA ALA A 71 9.89 12.14 -16.29
C ALA A 71 10.53 12.86 -15.07
N LYS A 72 10.01 12.61 -13.87
CA LYS A 72 10.56 13.12 -12.60
C LYS A 72 11.57 12.18 -11.93
N GLY A 73 11.87 11.02 -12.53
CA GLY A 73 12.78 10.01 -12.00
C GLY A 73 12.19 9.15 -10.87
N VAL A 74 10.86 9.12 -10.74
CA VAL A 74 10.15 8.34 -9.73
C VAL A 74 9.68 7.02 -10.33
N LEU A 75 10.15 5.91 -9.75
CA LEU A 75 9.71 4.58 -10.15
C LEU A 75 8.42 4.22 -9.42
N ILE A 76 7.36 3.95 -10.18
CA ILE A 76 6.07 3.47 -9.65
C ILE A 76 5.88 2.01 -10.05
N LYS A 77 5.55 1.17 -9.07
CA LYS A 77 5.11 -0.21 -9.24
C LYS A 77 3.59 -0.24 -9.19
N VAL A 78 2.95 -0.63 -10.28
CA VAL A 78 1.49 -0.77 -10.33
C VAL A 78 1.12 -2.16 -9.80
N VAL A 79 0.21 -2.22 -8.83
CA VAL A 79 -0.33 -3.46 -8.28
C VAL A 79 -1.85 -3.40 -8.44
N PRO A 80 -2.40 -4.13 -9.43
CA PRO A 80 -3.83 -4.24 -9.58
C PRO A 80 -4.40 -5.13 -8.46
N LEU A 81 -5.43 -4.60 -7.80
CA LEU A 81 -6.25 -5.28 -6.82
C LEU A 81 -7.59 -5.61 -7.50
N CYS A 82 -7.90 -6.89 -7.64
CA CYS A 82 -9.16 -7.36 -8.22
C CYS A 82 -10.19 -7.72 -7.14
N GLU A 83 -9.78 -7.66 -5.88
CA GLU A 83 -10.56 -8.15 -4.75
C GLU A 83 -11.61 -7.11 -4.30
N PRO A 84 -12.92 -7.42 -4.37
CA PRO A 84 -13.99 -6.46 -4.08
C PRO A 84 -14.04 -6.06 -2.61
N HIS A 85 -13.65 -6.94 -1.68
CA HIS A 85 -13.60 -6.60 -0.25
C HIS A 85 -12.56 -5.52 0.04
N LEU A 86 -11.44 -5.51 -0.67
CA LEU A 86 -10.44 -4.45 -0.56
C LEU A 86 -10.96 -3.14 -1.17
N ALA A 87 -11.68 -3.20 -2.28
CA ALA A 87 -12.31 -2.03 -2.88
C ALA A 87 -13.31 -1.37 -1.91
N THR A 88 -14.12 -2.17 -1.20
CA THR A 88 -15.03 -1.68 -0.16
C THR A 88 -14.29 -1.18 1.08
N LEU A 89 -13.21 -1.85 1.51
CA LEU A 89 -12.44 -1.48 2.69
C LEU A 89 -11.73 -0.14 2.50
N TYR A 90 -11.08 0.06 1.36
CA TYR A 90 -10.35 1.29 1.07
C TYR A 90 -11.27 2.40 0.56
N GLY A 91 -12.31 2.08 -0.21
CA GLY A 91 -13.27 3.04 -0.74
C GLY A 91 -12.74 3.96 -1.86
N PHE A 92 -11.54 3.70 -2.39
CA PHE A 92 -10.91 4.49 -3.45
C PHE A 92 -10.45 3.59 -4.59
N ARG A 93 -10.44 4.10 -5.84
CA ARG A 93 -9.98 3.35 -7.02
C ARG A 93 -8.46 3.33 -7.14
N PHE A 94 -7.80 4.40 -6.72
CA PHE A 94 -6.36 4.58 -6.83
C PHE A 94 -5.81 4.98 -5.46
N LEU A 95 -4.83 4.21 -4.98
CA LEU A 95 -4.10 4.53 -3.76
C LEU A 95 -2.61 4.46 -4.06
N LEU A 96 -1.91 5.54 -3.81
CA LEU A 96 -0.47 5.59 -3.91
C LEU A 96 0.14 5.41 -2.52
N VAL A 97 0.96 4.38 -2.39
CA VAL A 97 1.57 3.97 -1.13
C VAL A 97 3.07 4.02 -1.23
N ARG A 98 3.71 4.47 -0.15
CA ARG A 98 5.16 4.55 -0.03
C ARG A 98 5.78 3.20 0.33
N PRO A 99 7.10 3.04 0.12
CA PRO A 99 7.87 1.94 0.73
C PRO A 99 7.69 1.86 2.25
N ASP A 100 7.44 3.00 2.91
CA ASP A 100 7.22 3.10 4.36
C ASP A 100 5.81 2.66 4.82
N ARG A 101 4.99 2.10 3.90
CA ARG A 101 3.60 1.70 4.13
C ARG A 101 2.63 2.86 4.44
N ASN A 102 3.04 4.10 4.20
CA ASN A 102 2.18 5.27 4.36
C ASN A 102 1.49 5.62 3.03
N VAL A 103 0.20 5.95 3.10
CA VAL A 103 -0.59 6.38 1.96
C VAL A 103 -0.21 7.82 1.61
N CYS A 104 0.37 8.03 0.44
CA CYS A 104 0.73 9.35 -0.09
C CYS A 104 -0.47 10.05 -0.71
N TRP A 105 -1.32 9.29 -1.38
CA TRP A 105 -2.40 9.82 -2.16
C TRP A 105 -3.49 8.78 -2.33
N LEU A 106 -4.72 9.24 -2.41
CA LEU A 106 -5.91 8.43 -2.62
C LEU A 106 -6.88 9.24 -3.47
N SER A 107 -7.47 8.60 -4.46
CA SER A 107 -8.52 9.21 -5.27
C SER A 107 -9.34 8.13 -5.97
N HIS A 108 -10.54 8.50 -6.36
CA HIS A 108 -11.40 7.65 -7.18
C HIS A 108 -11.19 7.92 -8.68
N GLU A 109 -10.58 9.06 -9.03
CA GLU A 109 -10.31 9.50 -10.39
C GLU A 109 -8.86 9.98 -10.53
N MET A 110 -8.31 9.86 -11.74
CA MET A 110 -6.97 10.33 -12.02
C MET A 110 -6.97 11.87 -12.12
N PRO A 111 -6.07 12.57 -11.41
CA PRO A 111 -6.06 14.01 -11.42
C PRO A 111 -5.55 14.50 -12.77
N SER A 112 -6.19 15.56 -13.30
CA SER A 112 -5.77 16.18 -14.57
C SER A 112 -4.34 16.74 -14.52
N SER A 113 -3.79 16.99 -13.32
CA SER A 113 -2.42 17.45 -13.08
C SER A 113 -1.57 16.36 -12.40
N CYS A 114 -1.38 15.24 -13.07
CA CYS A 114 -0.52 14.14 -12.61
C CYS A 114 0.91 14.61 -12.28
N GLU A 115 1.49 15.49 -13.09
CA GLU A 115 2.84 16.03 -12.84
C GLU A 115 2.96 16.80 -11.53
N GLN A 116 1.96 17.64 -11.21
CA GLN A 116 1.95 18.39 -9.96
C GLN A 116 1.79 17.46 -8.76
N LEU A 117 0.96 16.42 -8.88
CA LEU A 117 0.81 15.43 -7.83
C LEU A 117 2.13 14.70 -7.56
N ILE A 118 2.82 14.22 -8.60
CA ILE A 118 4.12 13.56 -8.44
C ILE A 118 5.14 14.52 -7.81
N ASP A 119 5.16 15.78 -8.22
CA ASP A 119 6.06 16.78 -7.65
C ASP A 119 5.73 17.09 -6.17
N ASP A 120 4.44 17.17 -5.82
CA ASP A 120 3.97 17.33 -4.43
C ASP A 120 4.37 16.12 -3.57
N ILE A 121 4.12 14.91 -4.05
CA ILE A 121 4.55 13.68 -3.38
C ILE A 121 6.07 13.70 -3.19
N ARG A 122 6.85 14.10 -4.21
CA ARG A 122 8.30 14.18 -4.11
C ARG A 122 8.77 15.24 -3.12
N LYS A 123 8.10 16.39 -3.02
CA LYS A 123 8.42 17.46 -2.07
C LYS A 123 8.06 17.11 -0.63
N ASN A 124 6.89 16.53 -0.43
CA ASN A 124 6.42 16.05 0.87
C ASN A 124 7.17 14.79 1.31
N THR A 125 7.75 14.07 0.35
CA THR A 125 8.77 13.06 0.64
C THR A 125 10.05 13.80 0.99
N LEU A 126 10.48 13.74 2.26
CA LEU A 126 11.87 13.94 2.64
C LEU A 126 12.72 12.83 1.98
N TRP A 127 12.86 12.90 0.65
CA TRP A 127 13.70 12.03 -0.13
C TRP A 127 15.13 12.44 0.20
N ARG A 128 15.72 11.75 1.18
CA ARG A 128 17.17 11.72 1.34
C ARG A 128 17.67 10.57 0.48
N PRO A 129 18.16 10.81 -0.74
CA PRO A 129 18.98 9.80 -1.39
C PRO A 129 20.23 9.69 -0.50
N TRP A 130 20.43 8.49 0.04
CA TRP A 130 21.68 7.96 0.61
C TRP A 130 22.76 9.01 0.94
N ASN A 131 22.95 9.29 2.22
CA ASN A 131 24.26 9.68 2.75
C ASN A 131 24.85 8.48 3.51
#